data_AF-A0A4Q7FZU0-F1
#
_entry.id   AF-A0A4Q7FZU0-F1
#
_cell.length_a   1.000
_cell.length_b   1.000
_cell.length_c   1.000
_cell.angle_alpha   90.00
_cell.angle_beta   90.00
_cell.angle_gamma   90.00
#
_symmetry.space_group_name_H-M   'P 1'
#
loop_
_entity.id
_entity.type
_entity.pdbx_description
1 polymer ?
#
loop_
_entity_poly.entity_id
_entity_poly.type
_entity_poly.pdbx_seq_one_letter_code
_entity_poly.pdbx_strand_id
1 'polypeptide(L)'
;MVGMQDEPELEYAQLKEFFSFYIERYLKAVEDMAPDKRPMASLEATEKKSMKLAFKGLRQAINDCVEGSAHFAPAEVEKFDSELRSRGIVTLSELRRRYSKNYAKIIKRGDIKDETEYYLLRNVQNDPTQKTPEEIELLEN
;
A
#
# COMPACT_ATOMS: atom_id res chain seq x y z
N MET A 1 -16.60 -21.07 -16.79
CA MET A 1 -15.71 -20.01 -17.25
C MET A 1 -15.66 -18.96 -16.15
N VAL A 2 -14.61 -18.96 -15.34
CA VAL A 2 -14.36 -17.87 -14.39
C VAL A 2 -13.82 -16.73 -15.23
N GLY A 3 -14.54 -15.61 -15.28
CA GLY A 3 -14.06 -14.42 -15.98
C GLY A 3 -12.71 -14.03 -15.39
N MET A 4 -11.67 -13.98 -16.23
CA MET A 4 -10.44 -13.29 -15.87
C MET A 4 -10.84 -11.85 -15.61
N GLN A 5 -10.84 -11.43 -14.35
CA GLN A 5 -10.98 -10.02 -14.00
C GLN A 5 -9.87 -9.26 -14.73
N ASP A 6 -10.20 -8.14 -15.36
CA ASP A 6 -9.20 -7.32 -16.03
C ASP A 6 -8.17 -6.84 -14.99
N GLU A 7 -6.88 -6.84 -15.33
CA GLU A 7 -5.78 -6.47 -14.41
C GLU A 7 -6.02 -5.14 -13.66
N PRO A 8 -6.60 -4.08 -14.27
CA PRO A 8 -6.97 -2.85 -13.56
C PRO A 8 -8.09 -3.03 -12.51
N GLU A 9 -9.03 -3.96 -12.72
CA GLU A 9 -10.11 -4.24 -11.77
C GLU A 9 -9.58 -4.98 -10.54
N LEU A 10 -8.65 -5.92 -10.77
CA LEU A 10 -7.95 -6.63 -9.69
C LEU A 10 -7.12 -5.67 -8.83
N GLU A 11 -6.34 -4.80 -9.48
CA GLU A 11 -5.56 -3.77 -8.77
C GLU A 11 -6.50 -2.85 -7.97
N TYR A 12 -7.59 -2.39 -8.57
CA TYR A 12 -8.56 -1.55 -7.88
C TYR A 12 -9.11 -2.21 -6.61
N ALA A 13 -9.55 -3.47 -6.71
CA ALA A 13 -10.08 -4.21 -5.58
C ALA A 13 -9.04 -4.38 -4.46
N GLN A 14 -7.80 -4.75 -4.81
CA GLN A 14 -6.70 -4.89 -3.85
C GLN A 14 -6.40 -3.59 -3.11
N LEU A 15 -6.33 -2.47 -3.83
CA LEU A 15 -6.09 -1.17 -3.22
C LEU A 15 -7.26 -0.74 -2.32
N LYS A 16 -8.51 -1.04 -2.71
CA LYS A 16 -9.69 -0.68 -1.92
C LYS A 16 -9.74 -1.44 -0.59
N GLU A 17 -9.43 -2.73 -0.60
CA GLU A 17 -9.33 -3.55 0.61
C GLU A 17 -8.25 -3.04 1.57
N PHE A 18 -7.05 -2.74 1.04
CA PHE A 18 -5.99 -2.14 1.85
C PHE A 18 -6.42 -0.80 2.44
N PHE A 19 -7.03 0.08 1.64
CA PHE A 19 -7.45 1.40 2.09
C PHE A 19 -8.48 1.30 3.22
N SER A 20 -9.49 0.44 3.05
CA SER A 20 -10.50 0.16 4.08
C SER A 20 -9.84 -0.28 5.40
N PHE A 21 -8.93 -1.26 5.33
CA PHE A 21 -8.22 -1.77 6.50
C PHE A 21 -7.34 -0.70 7.18
N TYR A 22 -6.62 0.09 6.40
CA TYR A 22 -5.76 1.16 6.91
C TYR A 22 -6.58 2.22 7.65
N ILE A 23 -7.71 2.63 7.08
CA ILE A 23 -8.62 3.61 7.68
C ILE A 23 -9.14 3.12 9.02
N GLU A 24 -9.67 1.89 9.07
CA GLU A 24 -10.19 1.28 10.30
C GLU A 24 -9.12 1.25 11.40
N ARG A 25 -7.89 0.95 11.02
CA ARG A 25 -6.80 0.74 11.98
C ARG A 25 -6.19 2.04 12.51
N TYR A 26 -6.07 3.07 11.68
CA TYR A 26 -5.26 4.26 11.98
C TYR A 26 -6.01 5.59 11.91
N LEU A 27 -7.14 5.67 11.21
CA LEU A 27 -7.89 6.92 11.09
C LEU A 27 -9.03 7.00 12.11
N LYS A 28 -8.66 7.22 13.38
CA LYS A 28 -9.60 7.34 14.50
C LYS A 28 -10.69 8.41 14.28
N ALA A 29 -10.35 9.48 13.56
CA ALA A 29 -11.27 10.59 13.28
C ALA A 29 -12.45 10.24 12.36
N VAL A 30 -12.50 9.03 11.78
CA VAL A 30 -13.63 8.60 10.93
C VAL A 30 -14.94 8.53 11.71
N GLU A 31 -14.88 8.22 12.99
CA GLU A 31 -16.06 8.14 13.86
C GLU A 31 -16.75 9.50 13.99
N ASP A 32 -15.98 10.58 14.05
CA ASP A 32 -16.45 11.96 14.17
C ASP A 32 -16.92 12.56 12.83
N MET A 33 -16.66 11.89 11.71
CA MET A 33 -17.09 12.35 10.39
C MET A 33 -18.54 11.97 10.12
N ALA A 34 -19.26 12.89 9.44
CA ALA A 34 -20.56 12.59 8.85
C ALA A 34 -20.45 11.34 7.95
N PRO A 35 -21.44 10.41 7.95
CA PRO A 35 -21.33 9.13 7.25
C PRO A 35 -20.96 9.23 5.77
N ASP A 36 -21.50 10.23 5.07
CA ASP A 36 -21.27 10.52 3.65
C ASP A 36 -19.88 11.11 3.35
N LYS A 37 -19.22 11.65 4.38
CA LYS A 37 -17.86 12.20 4.30
C LYS A 37 -16.78 11.21 4.71
N ARG A 38 -17.15 10.03 5.20
CA ARG A 38 -16.19 8.98 5.52
C ARG A 38 -15.46 8.55 4.24
N PRO A 39 -14.15 8.27 4.28
CA PRO A 39 -13.37 8.06 3.07
C PRO A 39 -13.91 6.92 2.17
N MET A 40 -14.35 5.81 2.77
CA MET A 40 -14.94 4.68 2.02
C MET A 40 -16.27 5.06 1.36
N ALA A 41 -17.16 5.76 2.08
CA ALA A 41 -18.44 6.20 1.53
C ALA A 41 -18.24 7.22 0.39
N SER A 42 -17.24 8.11 0.52
CA SER A 42 -16.86 9.07 -0.51
C SER A 42 -16.31 8.38 -1.77
N LEU A 43 -15.49 7.34 -1.58
CA LEU A 43 -14.98 6.52 -2.67
C LEU A 43 -16.13 5.81 -3.40
N GLU A 44 -17.03 5.15 -2.68
CA GLU A 44 -18.20 4.47 -3.26
C GLU A 44 -19.15 5.42 -4.01
N ALA A 45 -19.34 6.63 -3.51
CA ALA A 45 -20.11 7.65 -4.22
C ALA A 45 -19.41 8.07 -5.53
N THR A 46 -18.08 8.07 -5.56
CA THR A 46 -17.28 8.37 -6.75
C THR A 46 -17.31 7.21 -7.74
N GLU A 47 -17.26 5.96 -7.27
CA GLU A 47 -17.40 4.74 -8.10
C GLU A 47 -18.68 4.79 -8.94
N LYS A 48 -19.81 5.13 -8.31
CA LYS A 48 -21.12 5.26 -8.96
C LYS A 48 -21.17 6.34 -10.04
N LYS A 49 -20.30 7.36 -9.94
CA LYS A 49 -20.21 8.45 -10.92
C LYS A 49 -19.21 8.15 -12.03
N SER A 50 -18.05 7.62 -11.67
CA SER A 50 -16.96 7.29 -12.60
C SER A 50 -15.91 6.40 -11.93
N MET A 51 -15.83 5.14 -12.37
CA MET A 51 -14.77 4.22 -11.94
C MET A 51 -13.37 4.75 -12.25
N LYS A 52 -13.18 5.46 -13.37
CA LYS A 52 -11.88 6.07 -13.72
C LYS A 52 -11.46 7.12 -12.70
N LEU A 53 -12.38 7.98 -12.26
CA LEU A 53 -12.09 8.98 -11.23
C LEU A 53 -11.89 8.33 -9.86
N ALA A 54 -12.70 7.33 -9.52
CA ALA A 54 -12.55 6.59 -8.27
C ALA A 54 -11.17 5.93 -8.18
N PHE A 55 -10.71 5.26 -9.24
CA PHE A 55 -9.39 4.63 -9.26
C PHE A 55 -8.27 5.65 -9.15
N LYS A 56 -8.37 6.78 -9.86
CA LYS A 56 -7.38 7.86 -9.71
C LYS A 56 -7.30 8.36 -8.26
N GLY A 57 -8.45 8.62 -7.64
CA GLY A 57 -8.53 9.08 -6.25
C GLY A 57 -8.01 8.03 -5.25
N LEU A 58 -8.34 6.77 -5.46
CA LEU A 58 -7.85 5.66 -4.64
C LEU A 58 -6.33 5.56 -4.69
N ARG A 59 -5.71 5.65 -5.87
CA ARG A 59 -4.24 5.67 -5.97
C ARG A 59 -3.62 6.86 -5.22
N GLN A 60 -4.26 8.03 -5.20
CA GLN A 60 -3.78 9.16 -4.39
C GLN A 60 -3.88 8.84 -2.90
N ALA A 61 -5.01 8.30 -2.46
CA ALA A 61 -5.20 7.91 -1.06
C ALA A 61 -4.21 6.83 -0.60
N ILE A 62 -3.87 5.86 -1.48
CA ILE A 62 -2.84 4.86 -1.20
C ILE A 62 -1.46 5.50 -1.05
N ASN A 63 -1.11 6.49 -1.89
CA ASN A 63 0.12 7.24 -1.71
C ASN A 63 0.13 7.97 -0.36
N ASP A 64 -0.98 8.59 0.04
CA ASP A 64 -1.10 9.26 1.33
C ASP A 64 -0.95 8.26 2.50
N CYS A 65 -1.47 7.04 2.39
CA CYS A 65 -1.24 5.97 3.38
C CYS A 65 0.23 5.55 3.43
N VAL A 66 0.88 5.38 2.27
CA VAL A 66 2.31 5.02 2.20
C VAL A 66 3.17 6.12 2.83
N GLU A 67 2.95 7.38 2.47
CA GLU A 67 3.66 8.53 3.05
C GLU A 67 3.35 8.69 4.54
N GLY A 68 2.08 8.59 4.92
CA GLY A 68 1.63 8.68 6.31
C GLY A 68 2.20 7.60 7.21
N SER A 69 2.49 6.41 6.68
CA SER A 69 3.09 5.31 7.43
C SER A 69 4.62 5.38 7.53
N ALA A 70 5.29 6.33 6.86
CA ALA A 70 6.76 6.33 6.73
C ALA A 70 7.53 6.31 8.06
N HIS A 71 6.89 6.73 9.16
CA HIS A 71 7.46 6.76 10.51
C HIS A 71 7.22 5.47 11.33
N PHE A 72 6.51 4.48 10.78
CA PHE A 72 6.25 3.23 11.48
C PHE A 72 7.56 2.51 11.83
N ALA A 73 7.64 2.01 13.05
CA ALA A 73 8.78 1.20 13.47
C ALA A 73 8.81 -0.13 12.67
N PRO A 74 9.98 -0.77 12.49
CA PRO A 74 10.07 -2.02 11.72
C PRO A 74 9.12 -3.12 12.24
N ALA A 75 9.08 -3.33 13.56
CA ALA A 75 8.18 -4.31 14.18
C ALA A 75 6.68 -3.97 13.98
N GLU A 76 6.33 -2.69 13.86
CA GLU A 76 4.97 -2.26 13.55
C GLU A 76 4.59 -2.59 12.11
N VAL A 77 5.51 -2.38 11.16
CA VAL A 77 5.33 -2.77 9.75
C VAL A 77 5.18 -4.28 9.62
N GLU A 78 6.06 -5.07 10.26
CA GLU A 78 6.00 -6.53 10.23
C GLU A 78 4.67 -7.07 10.77
N LYS A 79 4.19 -6.50 11.88
CA LYS A 79 2.88 -6.84 12.45
C LYS A 79 1.75 -6.48 11.48
N PHE A 80 1.77 -5.27 10.94
CA PHE A 80 0.74 -4.78 10.02
C PHE A 80 0.67 -5.63 8.75
N ASP A 81 1.82 -5.95 8.15
CA ASP A 81 1.89 -6.79 6.96
C ASP A 81 1.44 -8.23 7.25
N SER A 82 1.72 -8.75 8.44
CA SER A 82 1.25 -10.08 8.84
C SER A 82 -0.28 -10.15 8.96
N GLU A 83 -0.89 -9.10 9.51
CA GLU A 83 -2.34 -8.97 9.58
C GLU A 83 -2.95 -8.88 8.17
N LEU A 84 -2.39 -8.06 7.28
CA LEU A 84 -2.81 -7.93 5.88
C LEU A 84 -2.72 -9.28 5.14
N ARG A 85 -1.58 -9.99 5.26
CA ARG A 85 -1.38 -11.32 4.64
C ARG A 85 -2.39 -12.34 5.13
N SER A 86 -2.68 -12.39 6.44
CA SER A 86 -3.66 -13.33 6.99
C SER A 86 -5.07 -13.13 6.42
N ARG A 87 -5.35 -11.95 5.85
CA ARG A 87 -6.63 -11.58 5.22
C ARG A 87 -6.57 -11.63 3.69
N GLY A 88 -5.42 -11.97 3.10
CA GLY A 88 -5.22 -11.94 1.65
C GLY A 88 -5.18 -10.53 1.06
N ILE A 89 -4.91 -9.50 1.87
CA ILE A 89 -4.83 -8.11 1.42
C ILE A 89 -3.37 -7.79 1.04
N VAL A 90 -3.18 -6.90 0.05
CA VAL A 90 -1.86 -6.38 -0.32
C VAL A 90 -1.18 -5.73 0.89
N THR A 91 0.11 -5.98 1.08
CA THR A 91 0.85 -5.52 2.26
C THR A 91 1.32 -4.07 2.13
N LEU A 92 1.62 -3.42 3.25
CA LEU A 92 2.21 -2.09 3.23
C LEU A 92 3.61 -2.11 2.61
N SER A 93 4.40 -3.16 2.88
CA SER A 93 5.71 -3.32 2.24
C SER A 93 5.61 -3.43 0.73
N GLU A 94 4.65 -4.19 0.20
CA GLU A 94 4.41 -4.24 -1.24
C GLU A 94 3.97 -2.88 -1.81
N LEU A 95 3.08 -2.17 -1.13
CA LEU A 95 2.67 -0.83 -1.58
C LEU A 95 3.80 0.19 -1.50
N ARG A 96 4.70 0.09 -0.51
CA ARG A 96 5.92 0.89 -0.44
C ARG A 96 6.85 0.59 -1.60
N ARG A 97 7.01 -0.69 -1.97
CA ARG A 97 7.77 -1.07 -3.17
C ARG A 97 7.20 -0.43 -4.44
N ARG A 98 5.89 -0.49 -4.62
CA ARG A 98 5.19 0.03 -5.82
C ARG A 98 5.15 1.56 -5.90
N TYR A 99 4.93 2.24 -4.79
CA TYR A 99 4.54 3.66 -4.79
C TYR A 99 5.47 4.58 -3.98
N SER A 100 6.36 4.06 -3.13
CA SER A 100 7.25 4.92 -2.34
C SER A 100 8.33 5.56 -3.20
N LYS A 101 8.34 6.89 -3.24
CA LYS A 101 9.45 7.67 -3.82
C LYS A 101 10.77 7.39 -3.11
N ASN A 102 10.75 7.05 -1.82
CA ASN A 102 11.97 6.74 -1.08
C ASN A 102 12.57 5.41 -1.54
N TYR A 103 11.73 4.38 -1.64
CA TYR A 103 12.16 3.08 -2.18
C TYR A 103 12.74 3.22 -3.59
N ALA A 104 12.03 3.91 -4.49
CA ALA A 104 12.52 4.17 -5.85
C ALA A 104 13.88 4.90 -5.89
N LYS A 105 14.13 5.83 -4.94
CA LYS A 105 15.43 6.52 -4.83
C LYS A 105 16.55 5.59 -4.36
N ILE A 106 16.27 4.69 -3.41
CA ILE A 106 17.25 3.72 -2.90
C ILE A 106 17.65 2.78 -4.03
N ILE A 107 16.69 2.16 -4.73
CA ILE A 107 16.96 1.26 -5.86
C ILE A 107 17.78 1.96 -6.96
N LYS A 108 17.39 3.18 -7.35
CA LYS A 108 18.12 3.95 -8.37
C LYS A 108 19.56 4.26 -7.97
N ARG A 109 19.81 4.45 -6.67
CA ARG A 109 21.10 4.87 -6.13
C ARG A 109 22.03 3.69 -5.86
N GLY A 110 21.46 2.53 -5.52
CA GLY A 110 22.20 1.29 -5.30
C GLY A 110 22.97 1.22 -3.97
N ASP A 111 22.71 2.14 -3.03
CA ASP A 111 23.32 2.13 -1.70
C ASP A 111 22.28 2.46 -0.60
N ILE A 112 22.57 2.02 0.64
CA ILE A 112 21.77 2.30 1.83
C ILE A 112 22.51 3.34 2.67
N LYS A 113 21.85 4.44 3.05
CA LYS A 113 22.48 5.56 3.76
C LYS A 113 22.29 5.52 5.26
N ASP A 114 21.18 4.94 5.71
CA ASP A 114 20.80 4.94 7.11
C ASP A 114 19.95 3.71 7.46
N GLU A 115 19.68 3.55 8.75
CA GLU A 115 18.87 2.44 9.26
C GLU A 115 17.43 2.48 8.74
N THR A 116 16.88 3.66 8.45
CA THR A 116 15.50 3.79 7.94
C THR A 116 15.39 3.16 6.56
N GLU A 117 16.33 3.46 5.68
CA GLU A 117 16.41 2.85 4.35
C GLU A 117 16.70 1.34 4.44
N TYR A 118 17.57 0.91 5.38
CA TYR A 118 17.84 -0.51 5.63
C TYR A 118 16.56 -1.27 5.99
N TYR A 119 15.80 -0.79 6.98
CA TYR A 119 14.58 -1.48 7.41
C TYR A 119 13.46 -1.39 6.38
N LEU A 120 13.41 -0.32 5.58
CA LEU A 120 12.49 -0.25 4.45
C LEU A 120 12.77 -1.37 3.44
N LEU A 121 14.02 -1.55 3.01
CA LEU A 121 14.40 -2.64 2.10
C LEU A 121 14.18 -4.01 2.72
N ARG A 122 14.56 -4.21 3.98
CA ARG A 122 14.37 -5.48 4.69
C ARG A 122 12.91 -5.90 4.78
N ASN A 123 12.00 -4.95 5.04
CA ASN A 123 10.56 -5.23 5.07
C ASN A 123 10.04 -5.61 3.69
N VAL A 124 10.49 -4.93 2.63
CA VAL A 124 10.17 -5.29 1.24
C VAL A 124 10.73 -6.67 0.87
N GLN A 125 11.95 -6.99 1.30
CA GLN A 125 12.60 -8.27 1.08
C GLN A 125 11.81 -9.43 1.71
N ASN A 126 11.44 -9.27 2.97
CA ASN A 126 10.71 -10.27 3.76
C ASN A 126 9.25 -10.43 3.32
N ASP A 127 8.71 -9.47 2.58
CA ASP A 127 7.38 -9.60 2.00
C ASP A 127 7.39 -10.63 0.86
N PRO A 128 6.49 -11.63 0.83
CA PRO A 128 6.55 -12.75 -0.11
C PRO A 128 6.12 -12.39 -1.55
N THR A 129 6.04 -11.12 -1.89
CA THR A 129 5.65 -10.61 -3.21
C THR A 129 6.78 -10.69 -4.23
N GLN A 130 6.37 -10.79 -5.50
CA GLN A 130 7.30 -10.87 -6.62
C GLN A 130 8.07 -9.57 -6.82
N LYS A 131 9.40 -9.68 -6.98
CA LYS A 131 10.35 -8.58 -7.16
C LYS A 131 10.99 -8.66 -8.55
N THR A 132 11.52 -7.56 -9.06
CA THR A 132 12.28 -7.51 -10.33
C THR A 132 13.71 -8.04 -10.13
N PRO A 133 14.42 -8.46 -11.20
CA PRO A 133 15.80 -8.91 -11.09
C PRO A 133 16.74 -7.89 -10.45
N GLU A 134 16.59 -6.60 -10.78
CA GLU A 134 17.38 -5.52 -10.21
C GLU A 134 17.13 -5.36 -8.70
N GLU A 135 15.90 -5.59 -8.25
CA GLU A 135 15.56 -5.58 -6.83
C GLU A 135 16.19 -6.78 -6.11
N ILE A 136 16.21 -7.96 -6.73
CA ILE A 136 16.79 -9.17 -6.13
C ILE A 136 18.31 -8.97 -5.91
N GLU A 137 19.03 -8.46 -6.90
CA GLU A 137 20.47 -8.21 -6.80
C GLU A 137 20.83 -7.25 -5.66
N LEU A 138 20.02 -6.21 -5.44
CA LEU A 138 20.24 -5.26 -4.34
C LEU A 138 19.90 -5.86 -2.96
N LEU A 139 18.90 -6.75 -2.90
CA LEU A 139 18.43 -7.33 -1.64
C LEU A 139 19.28 -8.54 -1.19
N GLU A 140 19.99 -9.20 -2.10
CA GLU A 140 20.86 -10.35 -1.80
C GLU A 140 22.29 -9.98 -1.38
N ASN A 141 22.70 -8.72 -1.60
CA ASN A 141 24.02 -8.16 -1.25
C ASN A 141 24.01 -7.42 0.09
#